data_AF-A0A7C0VY18-F1
#
_entry.id   AF-A0A7C0VY18-F1
#
_cell.length_a   1.000
_cell.length_b   1.000
_cell.length_c   1.000
_cell.angle_alpha   90.00
_cell.angle_beta   90.00
_cell.angle_gamma   90.00
#
_symmetry.space_group_name_H-M   'P 1'
#
loop_
_entity.id
_entity.type
_entity.pdbx_description
1 polymer ?
#
loop_
_entity_poly.entity_id
_entity_poly.type
_entity_poly.pdbx_seq_one_letter_code
_entity_poly.pdbx_strand_id
1 'polypeptide(L)'
;PVALVVAVGPVRMMQAVSELTRPHAIKTLVSLNPLMVEGTGMCGSCRVNIAGKTRFACIEGPEFNGHEVDFKELENRLGFYKKEEETAYKLFKRKRQKK
;
A
#
# COMPACT_ATOMS: atom_id res chain seq x y z
N PRO A 1 0.69 0.80 -29.40
CA PRO A 1 -0.23 1.03 -28.25
C PRO A 1 0.31 0.37 -26.97
N VAL A 2 0.13 1.02 -25.81
CA VAL A 2 0.55 0.48 -24.50
C VAL A 2 -0.50 -0.49 -24.00
N ALA A 3 -0.11 -1.74 -23.74
CA ALA A 3 -1.05 -2.81 -23.34
C ALA A 3 -1.28 -2.88 -21.82
N LEU A 4 -0.28 -2.50 -21.02
CA LEU A 4 -0.29 -2.63 -19.56
C LEU A 4 0.64 -1.58 -18.96
N VAL A 5 0.22 -0.99 -17.84
CA VAL A 5 1.06 -0.19 -16.94
C VAL A 5 1.15 -0.92 -15.60
N VAL A 6 2.36 -0.98 -15.05
CA VAL A 6 2.61 -1.52 -13.71
C VAL A 6 3.29 -0.42 -12.88
N ALA A 7 2.74 -0.09 -11.72
CA ALA A 7 3.29 0.92 -10.82
C ALA A 7 3.62 0.33 -9.45
N VAL A 8 4.83 0.61 -8.99
CA VAL A 8 5.34 0.21 -7.67
C VAL A 8 6.01 1.41 -7.04
N GLY A 9 5.51 1.87 -5.90
CA GLY A 9 6.05 3.05 -5.23
C GLY A 9 5.13 3.58 -4.13
N PRO A 10 5.26 4.86 -3.74
CA PRO A 10 4.37 5.48 -2.75
C PRO A 10 2.90 5.38 -3.17
N VAL A 11 1.99 5.21 -2.21
CA VAL A 11 0.53 5.09 -2.47
C VAL A 11 0.01 6.25 -3.34
N ARG A 12 0.47 7.48 -3.07
CA ARG A 12 0.12 8.66 -3.88
C ARG A 12 0.63 8.60 -5.32
N MET A 13 1.82 8.04 -5.53
CA MET A 13 2.36 7.83 -6.87
C MET A 13 1.53 6.78 -7.63
N MET A 14 1.22 5.65 -6.97
CA MET A 14 0.39 4.60 -7.56
C MET A 14 -1.02 5.08 -7.89
N GLN A 15 -1.61 5.92 -7.04
CA GLN A 15 -2.87 6.60 -7.31
C GLN A 15 -2.77 7.51 -8.54
N ALA A 16 -1.75 8.36 -8.61
CA ALA A 16 -1.55 9.28 -9.72
C ALA A 16 -1.38 8.54 -11.06
N VAL A 17 -0.63 7.44 -11.07
CA VAL A 17 -0.46 6.62 -12.28
C VAL A 17 -1.79 5.96 -12.69
N SER A 18 -2.55 5.44 -11.72
CA SER A 18 -3.86 4.81 -11.99
C SER A 18 -4.87 5.80 -12.58
N GLU A 19 -4.89 7.04 -12.10
CA GLU A 19 -5.78 8.07 -12.65
C GLU A 19 -5.29 8.61 -14.00
N LEU A 20 -3.98 8.67 -14.24
CA LEU A 20 -3.43 9.06 -15.54
C LEU A 20 -3.80 8.07 -16.66
N THR A 21 -3.83 6.77 -16.35
CA THR A 21 -4.10 5.71 -17.32
C THR A 21 -5.59 5.45 -17.55
N ARG A 22 -6.47 5.85 -16.61
CA ARG A 22 -7.91 5.60 -16.66
C ARG A 22 -8.60 6.15 -17.94
N PRO A 23 -8.36 7.41 -18.38
CA PRO A 23 -8.98 7.93 -19.61
C PRO A 23 -8.52 7.22 -20.88
N HIS A 24 -7.35 6.58 -20.84
CA HIS A 24 -6.78 5.86 -21.96
C HIS A 24 -7.23 4.39 -22.01
N ALA A 25 -8.07 3.95 -21.05
CA ALA A 25 -8.49 2.57 -20.88
C ALA A 25 -7.31 1.57 -20.81
N ILE A 26 -6.15 2.02 -20.32
CA ILE A 26 -4.96 1.17 -20.20
C ILE A 26 -5.06 0.40 -18.88
N LYS A 27 -5.05 -0.94 -18.97
CA LYS A 27 -5.00 -1.82 -17.80
C LYS A 27 -3.81 -1.39 -16.91
N THR A 28 -4.08 -1.15 -15.63
CA THR A 28 -3.07 -0.66 -14.69
C THR A 28 -3.03 -1.54 -13.45
N LEU A 29 -1.88 -2.15 -13.20
CA LEU A 29 -1.62 -2.91 -11.98
C LEU A 29 -0.79 -2.07 -11.01
N VAL A 30 -1.12 -2.14 -9.74
CA VAL A 30 -0.39 -1.48 -8.65
C VAL A 30 0.02 -2.52 -7.61
N SER A 31 1.27 -2.48 -7.16
CA SER A 31 1.75 -3.34 -6.09
C SER A 31 1.57 -2.62 -4.75
N LEU A 32 0.48 -2.94 -4.05
CA LEU A 32 0.11 -2.26 -2.82
C LEU A 32 1.08 -2.59 -1.68
N ASN A 33 1.32 -1.60 -0.83
CA ASN A 33 2.23 -1.67 0.30
C ASN A 33 1.53 -1.41 1.65
N PRO A 34 0.43 -2.13 2.00
CA PRO A 34 -0.23 -1.95 3.30
C PRO A 34 0.65 -2.43 4.46
N LEU A 35 0.26 -2.10 5.69
CA LEU A 35 0.87 -2.68 6.89
C LEU A 35 0.75 -4.21 6.86
N MET A 36 1.86 -4.91 7.12
CA MET A 36 1.92 -6.37 7.21
C MET A 36 2.48 -6.77 8.58
N VAL A 37 2.02 -7.91 9.10
CA VAL A 37 2.49 -8.47 10.38
C VAL A 37 2.93 -9.90 10.16
N GLU A 38 1.98 -10.76 9.80
CA GLU A 38 2.17 -12.21 9.73
C GLU A 38 2.51 -12.64 8.28
N GLY A 39 1.63 -12.35 7.31
CA GLY A 39 1.93 -12.53 5.88
C GLY A 39 1.32 -13.78 5.22
N THR A 40 0.65 -14.65 5.97
CA THR A 40 -0.06 -15.85 5.50
C THR A 40 -1.58 -15.76 5.69
N GLY A 41 -2.12 -14.56 5.86
CA GLY A 41 -3.57 -14.30 5.80
C GLY A 41 -4.33 -14.52 7.11
N MET A 42 -3.66 -14.72 8.23
CA MET A 42 -4.34 -15.02 9.51
C MET A 42 -4.74 -13.77 10.30
N CYS A 43 -4.06 -12.64 10.09
CA CYS A 43 -4.23 -11.44 10.94
C CYS A 43 -5.09 -10.32 10.33
N GLY A 44 -5.24 -10.27 8.99
CA GLY A 44 -5.95 -9.19 8.31
C GLY A 44 -5.30 -7.79 8.40
N SER A 45 -4.05 -7.68 8.91
CA SER A 45 -3.34 -6.39 8.97
C SER A 45 -3.19 -5.75 7.59
N CYS A 46 -2.90 -6.58 6.58
CA CYS A 46 -2.71 -6.18 5.19
C CYS A 46 -4.00 -5.97 4.40
N ARG A 47 -5.16 -5.89 5.07
CA ARG A 47 -6.43 -5.75 4.36
C ARG A 47 -6.46 -4.46 3.54
N VAL A 48 -7.03 -4.56 2.34
CA VAL A 48 -7.26 -3.49 1.38
C VAL A 48 -8.67 -3.61 0.83
N ASN A 49 -9.26 -2.48 0.42
CA ASN A 49 -10.56 -2.47 -0.22
C ASN A 49 -10.39 -2.33 -1.73
N ILE A 50 -10.83 -3.35 -2.46
CA ILE A 50 -10.74 -3.45 -3.91
C ILE A 50 -12.16 -3.61 -4.45
N ALA A 51 -12.64 -2.63 -5.21
CA ALA A 51 -14.00 -2.59 -5.76
C ALA A 51 -15.10 -2.85 -4.71
N GLY A 52 -14.95 -2.28 -3.51
CA GLY A 52 -15.92 -2.43 -2.41
C GLY A 52 -15.81 -3.74 -1.62
N LYS A 53 -14.80 -4.57 -1.90
CA LYS A 53 -14.57 -5.84 -1.21
C LYS A 53 -13.27 -5.79 -0.41
N THR A 54 -13.33 -6.22 0.83
CA THR A 54 -12.15 -6.47 1.66
C THR A 54 -11.34 -7.62 1.07
N ARG A 55 -10.06 -7.39 0.81
CA ARG A 55 -9.07 -8.35 0.30
C ARG A 55 -7.82 -8.32 1.16
N PHE A 56 -7.06 -9.41 1.23
CA PHE A 56 -5.80 -9.50 1.97
C PHE A 56 -4.62 -9.45 1.01
N ALA A 57 -3.84 -8.36 1.05
CA ALA A 57 -2.74 -8.16 0.11
C ALA A 57 -1.65 -9.24 0.16
N CYS A 58 -1.44 -9.90 1.30
CA CYS A 58 -0.44 -10.96 1.42
C CYS A 58 -0.87 -12.32 0.85
N ILE A 59 -2.16 -12.51 0.53
CA ILE A 59 -2.71 -13.76 -0.04
C ILE A 59 -3.28 -13.53 -1.43
N GLU A 60 -4.08 -12.47 -1.59
CA GLU A 60 -4.81 -12.16 -2.81
C GLU A 60 -4.09 -11.11 -3.69
N GLY A 61 -2.98 -10.55 -3.19
CA GLY A 61 -2.19 -9.51 -3.86
C GLY A 61 -0.70 -9.88 -3.96
N PRO A 62 0.23 -8.93 -3.79
CA PRO A 62 0.01 -7.50 -3.48
C PRO A 62 -0.44 -6.67 -4.70
N GLU A 63 -0.48 -7.30 -5.87
CA GLU A 63 -0.84 -6.67 -7.14
C GLU A 63 -2.35 -6.65 -7.35
N PHE A 64 -2.92 -5.45 -7.51
CA PHE A 64 -4.34 -5.26 -7.78
C PHE A 64 -4.57 -4.32 -8.96
N ASN A 65 -5.79 -4.33 -9.50
CA ASN A 65 -6.20 -3.34 -10.49
C ASN A 65 -6.22 -1.94 -9.84
N GLY A 66 -5.30 -1.07 -10.24
CA GLY A 66 -5.16 0.27 -9.70
C GLY A 66 -6.42 1.13 -9.86
N HIS A 67 -7.28 0.80 -10.83
CA HIS A 67 -8.53 1.51 -11.06
C HIS A 67 -9.64 1.20 -10.04
N GLU A 68 -9.46 0.15 -9.23
CA GLU A 68 -10.44 -0.38 -8.27
C GLU A 68 -10.01 -0.22 -6.80
N VAL A 69 -8.81 0.30 -6.55
CA VAL A 69 -8.24 0.44 -5.19
C VAL A 69 -8.85 1.65 -4.47
N ASP A 70 -9.28 1.46 -3.22
CA ASP A 70 -9.52 2.59 -2.31
C ASP A 70 -8.18 3.13 -1.76
N PHE A 71 -7.56 4.04 -2.50
CA PHE A 71 -6.30 4.67 -2.10
C PHE A 71 -6.42 5.51 -0.83
N LYS A 72 -7.60 6.07 -0.53
CA LYS A 72 -7.83 6.91 0.64
C LYS A 72 -7.86 6.05 1.90
N GLU A 73 -8.55 4.92 1.88
CA GLU A 73 -8.53 3.96 2.99
C GLU A 73 -7.09 3.46 3.23
N LEU A 74 -6.39 3.04 2.17
CA LEU A 74 -5.02 2.53 2.28
C LEU A 74 -4.07 3.56 2.91
N GLU A 75 -4.10 4.81 2.46
CA GLU A 75 -3.24 5.86 3.01
C GLU A 75 -3.54 6.15 4.49
N ASN A 76 -4.82 6.21 4.88
CA ASN A 76 -5.21 6.39 6.27
C ASN A 76 -4.68 5.25 7.16
N ARG A 77 -4.72 4.01 6.66
CA ARG A 77 -4.20 2.84 7.39
C ARG A 77 -2.68 2.90 7.56
N LEU A 78 -1.94 3.40 6.57
CA LEU A 78 -0.48 3.55 6.66
C LEU A 78 -0.04 4.56 7.70
N GLY A 79 -0.84 5.60 7.96
CA GLY A 79 -0.54 6.60 8.98
C GLY A 79 -0.79 6.15 10.43
N PHE A 80 -1.33 4.94 10.64
CA PHE A 80 -1.85 4.53 11.95
C PHE A 80 -0.77 4.47 13.06
N TYR A 81 0.42 3.96 12.76
CA TYR A 81 1.51 3.76 13.74
C TYR A 81 2.57 4.87 13.73
N LYS A 82 2.28 6.03 13.14
CA LYS A 82 3.27 7.10 12.95
C LYS A 82 3.92 7.57 14.26
N LYS A 83 3.15 7.62 15.36
CA LYS A 83 3.65 8.02 16.69
C LYS A 83 4.62 6.99 17.27
N GLU A 84 4.28 5.72 17.13
CA GLU A 84 5.08 4.57 17.57
C GLU A 84 6.37 4.47 16.74
N GLU A 85 6.29 4.66 15.43
CA GLU A 85 7.43 4.71 14.51
C GLU A 85 8.42 5.81 14.91
N GLU A 86 7.94 7.04 15.15
CA GLU A 86 8.77 8.15 15.62
C GLU A 86 9.44 7.85 16.97
N THR A 87 8.69 7.24 17.89
CA THR A 87 9.20 6.86 19.21
C THR A 87 10.28 5.79 19.11
N ALA A 88 10.05 4.76 18.31
CA ALA A 88 11.01 3.68 18.06
C ALA A 88 12.31 4.23 17.45
N TYR A 89 12.21 5.14 16.47
CA TYR A 89 13.36 5.76 15.83
C TYR A 89 14.18 6.65 16.80
N LYS A 90 13.51 7.44 17.65
CA LYS A 90 14.17 8.24 18.70
C LYS A 90 14.90 7.34 19.71
N LEU A 91 14.26 6.26 20.16
CA LEU A 91 14.86 5.28 21.07
C LEU A 91 16.09 4.60 20.45
N PHE A 92 16.03 4.23 19.17
CA PHE A 92 17.15 3.66 18.43
C PHE A 92 18.34 4.63 18.36
N LYS A 93 18.11 5.90 17.98
CA LYS A 93 19.16 6.93 17.94
C LYS A 93 19.84 7.12 19.29
N ARG A 94 19.04 7.21 20.37
CA ARG A 94 19.57 7.36 21.74
C ARG A 94 20.44 6.17 22.17
N LYS A 95 20.07 4.94 21.80
CA LYS A 95 20.88 3.74 22.08
C LYS A 95 22.20 3.74 21.30
N ARG A 96 22.21 4.20 20.05
CA ARG A 96 23.43 4.27 19.24
C ARG A 96 24.42 5.34 19.70
N GLN A 97 23.95 6.50 20.17
CA GLN A 97 24.82 7.57 20.67
C GLN A 97 25.53 7.24 22.00
N LYS A 98 25.06 6.21 22.71
CA LYS A 98 25.65 5.74 23.97
C LYS A 98 26.68 4.62 23.78
N LYS A 99 26.89 4.16 22.54
CA LYS A 99 27.95 3.23 22.15
C LYS A 99 29.06 4.02 21.48
#